data_AF-A0AA39J8D3-F1
#
_entry.id   AF-A0AA39J8D3-F1
#
_cell.length_a   1.000
_cell.length_b   1.000
_cell.length_c   1.000
_cell.angle_alpha   90.00
_cell.angle_beta   90.00
_cell.angle_gamma   90.00
#
_symmetry.space_group_name_H-M   'P 1'
#
loop_
_entity.id
_entity.type
_entity.pdbx_description
1 polymer ?
#
loop_
_entity_poly.entity_id
_entity_poly.type
_entity_poly.pdbx_seq_one_letter_code
_entity_poly.pdbx_strand_id
1 'polypeptide(L)'
;MQCSYTGTMPAIQSALADTPCAYLGMNGVLKELNATLGTSYTLDHPTLSSVLESFIRQDYDFGTLYANLRPYWYGLSTVERIREAWDKDRQMRQNLVFNNRISQGDIPPRCIWDLYANRVVPFWVTHDLWLWPISHAWVSDKERMDVWTPINGYEWPVPIPKDSDLNHIRIEMLNLGGEYVWLDVLCLRQEGGCREDLCREEWKVDVPTIGAIYLSTSGRTVVYYLSRLSRPFFLMSDDLESNRCWFRCAWMLQEVNSDYIIGRKTEHHWMDEDM
;
A
#
# COMPACT_ATOMS: atom_id res chain seq x y z
N MET A 1 12.35 18.15 4.43
CA MET A 1 12.28 16.72 4.04
C MET A 1 12.00 15.93 5.31
N GLN A 2 10.92 15.17 5.38
CA GLN A 2 10.56 14.44 6.59
C GLN A 2 11.22 13.06 6.54
N CYS A 3 12.19 12.83 7.42
CA CYS A 3 13.04 11.63 7.41
C CYS A 3 12.70 10.62 8.50
N SER A 4 11.69 10.92 9.33
CA SER A 4 11.23 10.07 10.42
C SER A 4 9.73 10.19 10.61
N TYR A 5 9.10 9.10 11.02
CA TYR A 5 7.72 9.11 11.49
C TYR A 5 7.67 9.67 12.92
N THR A 6 6.79 10.64 13.18
CA THR A 6 6.66 11.31 14.49
C THR A 6 5.29 11.10 15.14
N GLY A 7 4.42 10.30 14.52
CA GLY A 7 3.10 10.01 15.06
C GLY A 7 3.13 8.96 16.18
N THR A 8 1.96 8.73 16.78
CA THR A 8 1.77 7.81 17.92
C THR A 8 1.18 6.47 17.50
N MET A 9 0.84 6.29 16.23
CA MET A 9 0.24 5.04 15.75
C MET A 9 1.32 3.96 15.65
N PRO A 10 0.96 2.68 15.81
CA PRO A 10 1.93 1.59 15.97
C PRO A 10 2.55 1.13 14.63
N ALA A 11 3.18 2.05 13.90
CA ALA A 11 3.90 1.72 12.67
C ALA A 11 5.25 1.06 12.99
N ILE A 12 5.47 -0.17 12.52
CA ILE A 12 6.70 -0.92 12.78
C ILE A 12 7.85 -0.47 11.88
N GLN A 13 9.09 -0.59 12.36
CA GLN A 13 10.26 -0.29 11.54
C GLN A 13 10.42 -1.29 10.40
N SER A 14 10.96 -0.85 9.25
CA SER A 14 11.17 -1.74 8.09
C SER A 14 12.03 -2.96 8.45
N ALA A 15 13.07 -2.77 9.27
CA ALA A 15 13.92 -3.88 9.75
C ALA A 15 13.15 -4.94 10.56
N LEU A 16 12.19 -4.51 11.39
CA LEU A 16 11.34 -5.45 12.12
C LEU A 16 10.37 -6.15 11.16
N ALA A 17 9.73 -5.40 10.26
CA ALA A 17 8.81 -5.95 9.26
C ALA A 17 9.47 -7.05 8.41
N ASP A 18 10.73 -6.84 8.02
CA ASP A 18 11.51 -7.74 7.17
C ASP A 18 12.10 -8.95 7.94
N THR A 19 11.90 -9.03 9.26
CA THR A 19 12.41 -10.15 10.06
C THR A 19 11.52 -11.39 9.87
N PRO A 20 12.08 -12.55 9.45
CA PRO A 20 11.31 -13.80 9.37
C PRO A 20 10.72 -14.20 10.73
N CYS A 21 9.46 -14.60 10.78
CA CYS A 21 8.82 -15.01 12.04
C CYS A 21 9.52 -16.24 12.64
N ALA A 22 10.04 -17.14 11.80
CA ALA A 22 10.81 -18.31 12.22
C ALA A 22 12.08 -17.93 13.00
N TYR A 23 12.73 -16.81 12.68
CA TYR A 23 13.90 -16.32 13.39
C TYR A 23 13.57 -15.84 14.81
N LEU A 24 12.45 -15.15 14.98
CA LEU A 24 11.98 -14.68 16.28
C LEU A 24 11.42 -15.82 17.15
N GLY A 25 10.83 -16.83 16.51
CA GLY A 25 10.03 -17.86 17.16
C GLY A 25 8.75 -17.31 17.79
N MET A 26 7.87 -18.19 18.27
CA MET A 26 6.57 -17.78 18.83
C MET A 26 6.69 -16.75 19.97
N ASN A 27 7.63 -16.96 20.90
CA ASN A 27 7.85 -16.06 22.03
C ASN A 27 8.36 -14.68 21.58
N GLY A 28 9.29 -14.64 20.60
CA GLY A 28 9.80 -13.38 20.06
C GLY A 28 8.73 -12.61 19.32
N VAL A 29 7.96 -13.29 18.46
CA VAL A 29 6.83 -12.68 17.74
C VAL A 29 5.81 -12.08 18.71
N LEU A 30 5.37 -12.84 19.72
CA LEU A 30 4.41 -12.34 20.71
C LEU A 30 4.96 -11.15 21.50
N LYS A 31 6.26 -11.18 21.84
CA LYS A 31 6.92 -10.08 22.53
C LYS A 31 6.89 -8.80 21.70
N GLU A 32 7.25 -8.87 20.42
CA GLU A 32 7.23 -7.70 19.52
C GLU A 32 5.81 -7.19 19.27
N LEU A 33 4.81 -8.07 19.13
CA LEU A 33 3.39 -7.67 19.03
C LEU A 33 2.92 -6.94 20.28
N ASN A 34 3.17 -7.51 21.46
CA ASN A 34 2.80 -6.90 22.74
C ASN A 34 3.48 -5.54 22.95
N ALA A 35 4.78 -5.44 22.62
CA ALA A 35 5.54 -4.20 22.71
C ALA A 35 5.00 -3.13 21.75
N THR A 36 4.69 -3.52 20.51
CA THR A 36 4.19 -2.60 19.47
C THR A 36 2.76 -2.12 19.74
N LEU A 37 1.89 -3.01 20.23
CA LEU A 37 0.46 -2.76 20.40
C LEU A 37 0.07 -2.41 21.85
N GLY A 38 1.05 -2.32 22.76
CA GLY A 38 0.83 -1.95 24.16
C GLY A 38 0.00 -2.97 24.94
N THR A 39 0.14 -4.26 24.64
CA THR A 39 -0.59 -5.36 25.29
C THR A 39 0.32 -6.30 26.06
N SER A 40 -0.28 -7.26 26.77
CA SER A 40 0.44 -8.27 27.56
C SER A 40 -0.19 -9.66 27.41
N TYR A 41 -0.57 -10.05 26.20
CA TYR A 41 -1.12 -11.39 25.95
C TYR A 41 -0.06 -12.47 26.17
N THR A 42 -0.51 -13.66 26.53
CA THR A 42 0.32 -14.86 26.71
C THR A 42 -0.05 -15.94 25.69
N LEU A 43 0.84 -16.91 25.50
CA LEU A 43 0.61 -18.07 24.64
C LEU A 43 -0.38 -19.10 25.25
N ASP A 44 -0.92 -18.83 26.43
CA ASP A 44 -1.93 -19.69 27.07
C ASP A 44 -3.26 -19.66 26.31
N HIS A 45 -3.47 -18.66 25.43
CA HIS A 45 -4.64 -18.58 24.56
C HIS A 45 -4.47 -19.50 23.34
N PRO A 46 -5.23 -20.62 23.21
CA PRO A 46 -4.98 -21.63 22.17
C PRO A 46 -5.12 -21.09 20.75
N THR A 47 -6.12 -20.24 20.50
CA THR A 47 -6.35 -19.63 19.17
C THR A 47 -5.17 -18.76 18.74
N LEU A 48 -4.62 -17.94 19.64
CA LEU A 48 -3.48 -17.07 19.34
C LEU A 48 -2.25 -17.91 19.01
N SER A 49 -1.93 -18.90 19.84
CA SER A 49 -0.79 -19.79 19.63
C SER A 49 -0.86 -20.54 18.30
N SER A 50 -2.04 -21.08 17.96
CA SER A 50 -2.28 -21.77 16.68
C SER A 50 -2.06 -20.84 15.47
N VAL A 51 -2.54 -19.60 15.57
CA VAL A 51 -2.41 -18.62 14.48
C VAL A 51 -0.96 -18.18 14.31
N LEU A 52 -0.25 -17.83 15.39
CA LEU A 52 1.17 -17.48 15.32
C LEU A 52 2.02 -18.64 14.75
N GLU A 53 1.73 -19.87 15.18
CA GLU A 53 2.41 -21.05 14.66
C GLU A 53 2.16 -21.25 13.15
N SER A 54 0.95 -20.99 12.68
CA SER A 54 0.60 -21.05 11.24
C SER A 54 1.42 -20.07 10.40
N PHE A 55 1.62 -18.83 10.87
CA PHE A 55 2.45 -17.85 10.16
C PHE A 55 3.92 -18.25 10.14
N ILE A 56 4.45 -18.75 11.27
CA ILE A 56 5.83 -19.22 11.37
C ILE A 56 6.08 -20.42 10.42
N ARG A 57 5.17 -21.39 10.38
CA ARG A 57 5.28 -22.56 9.51
C ARG A 57 5.26 -22.22 8.02
N GLN A 58 4.61 -21.11 7.65
CA GLN A 58 4.55 -20.61 6.27
C GLN A 58 5.74 -19.71 5.91
N ASP A 59 6.71 -19.55 6.81
CA ASP A 59 7.90 -18.72 6.62
C ASP A 59 7.58 -17.24 6.31
N TYR A 60 6.46 -16.74 6.86
CA TYR A 60 6.13 -15.32 6.73
C TYR A 60 7.05 -14.44 7.58
N ASP A 61 7.29 -13.23 7.08
CA ASP A 61 7.93 -12.18 7.86
C ASP A 61 6.99 -11.52 8.87
N PHE A 62 7.57 -10.78 9.81
CA PHE A 62 6.82 -10.14 10.88
C PHE A 62 5.86 -9.08 10.34
N GLY A 63 6.21 -8.35 9.27
CA GLY A 63 5.33 -7.37 8.65
C GLY A 63 4.04 -7.99 8.14
N THR A 64 4.13 -9.14 7.47
CA THR A 64 2.98 -9.86 6.93
C THR A 64 2.08 -10.36 8.06
N LEU A 65 2.67 -10.93 9.10
CA LEU A 65 1.96 -11.36 10.30
C LEU A 65 1.29 -10.15 10.99
N TYR A 66 2.01 -9.06 11.16
CA TYR A 66 1.55 -7.84 11.81
C TYR A 66 0.36 -7.22 11.08
N ALA A 67 0.42 -7.11 9.75
CA ALA A 67 -0.68 -6.61 8.93
C ALA A 67 -1.97 -7.43 9.10
N ASN A 68 -1.85 -8.76 9.13
CA ASN A 68 -3.00 -9.65 9.23
C ASN A 68 -3.59 -9.73 10.65
N LEU A 69 -2.78 -9.55 11.69
CA LEU A 69 -3.24 -9.68 13.08
C LEU A 69 -3.62 -8.36 13.75
N ARG A 70 -2.92 -7.24 13.43
CA ARG A 70 -3.18 -5.93 14.04
C ARG A 70 -4.67 -5.57 14.06
N PRO A 71 -5.43 -5.72 12.96
CA PRO A 71 -6.82 -5.28 12.94
C PRO A 71 -7.75 -6.07 13.88
N TYR A 72 -7.36 -7.30 14.26
CA TYR A 72 -8.13 -8.19 15.12
C TYR A 72 -7.53 -8.33 16.53
N TRP A 73 -6.41 -7.65 16.81
CA TRP A 73 -5.56 -7.93 17.97
C TRP A 73 -6.29 -7.81 19.31
N TYR A 74 -7.06 -6.73 19.50
CA TYR A 74 -7.79 -6.47 20.74
C TYR A 74 -9.05 -7.34 20.91
N GLY A 75 -9.46 -8.04 19.86
CA GLY A 75 -10.60 -8.95 19.86
C GLY A 75 -10.19 -10.34 19.40
N LEU A 76 -9.41 -11.08 20.19
CA LEU A 76 -8.84 -12.39 19.77
C LEU A 76 -9.89 -13.41 19.27
N SER A 77 -11.15 -13.31 19.71
CA SER A 77 -12.27 -14.10 19.18
C SER A 77 -12.59 -13.83 17.70
N THR A 78 -12.13 -12.70 17.15
CA THR A 78 -12.33 -12.29 15.76
C THR A 78 -11.21 -12.74 14.83
N VAL A 79 -10.09 -13.22 15.36
CA VAL A 79 -8.96 -13.74 14.54
C VAL A 79 -9.40 -14.93 13.69
N GLU A 80 -10.38 -15.72 14.15
CA GLU A 80 -10.97 -16.82 13.37
C GLU A 80 -11.69 -16.33 12.11
N ARG A 81 -12.15 -15.06 12.09
CA ARG A 81 -12.85 -14.45 10.97
C ARG A 81 -11.94 -14.06 9.80
N ILE A 82 -10.62 -14.08 10.00
CA ILE A 82 -9.63 -13.87 8.92
C ILE A 82 -9.90 -14.84 7.76
N ARG A 83 -10.17 -16.12 8.08
CA ARG A 83 -10.46 -17.14 7.06
C ARG A 83 -11.74 -16.81 6.29
N GLU A 84 -12.78 -16.36 6.98
CA GLU A 84 -14.05 -15.97 6.34
C GLU A 84 -13.87 -14.77 5.41
N ALA A 85 -13.09 -13.76 5.82
CA ALA A 85 -12.78 -12.59 4.99
C ALA A 85 -12.04 -12.99 3.71
N TRP A 86 -11.04 -13.87 3.84
CA TRP A 86 -10.33 -14.42 2.68
C TRP A 86 -11.26 -15.18 1.72
N ASP A 87 -12.10 -16.09 2.23
CA ASP A 87 -13.00 -16.86 1.38
C ASP A 87 -14.04 -15.96 0.68
N LYS A 88 -14.51 -14.89 1.35
CA LYS A 88 -15.43 -13.90 0.76
C LYS A 88 -14.77 -13.11 -0.37
N ASP A 89 -13.55 -12.58 -0.16
CA ASP A 89 -12.83 -11.86 -1.22
C ASP A 89 -12.53 -12.78 -2.42
N ARG A 90 -12.12 -14.03 -2.16
CA ARG A 90 -11.89 -15.02 -3.22
C ARG A 90 -13.17 -15.30 -4.03
N GLN A 91 -14.30 -15.54 -3.35
CA GLN A 91 -15.59 -15.79 -4.01
C GLN A 91 -16.07 -14.57 -4.80
N MET A 92 -15.95 -13.36 -4.22
CA MET A 92 -16.26 -12.12 -4.92
C MET A 92 -15.46 -12.06 -6.23
N ARG A 93 -14.13 -12.16 -6.17
CA ARG A 93 -13.25 -12.05 -7.34
C ARG A 93 -13.49 -13.12 -8.41
N GLN A 94 -13.88 -14.33 -8.02
CA GLN A 94 -14.26 -15.40 -8.95
C GLN A 94 -15.54 -15.09 -9.73
N ASN A 95 -16.45 -14.29 -9.14
CA ASN A 95 -17.75 -13.96 -9.72
C ASN A 95 -17.80 -12.58 -10.41
N LEU A 96 -16.68 -11.83 -10.41
CA LEU A 96 -16.62 -10.47 -11.00
C LEU A 96 -16.69 -10.47 -12.53
N VAL A 97 -16.17 -11.51 -13.18
CA VAL A 97 -16.13 -11.59 -14.64
C VAL A 97 -17.15 -12.62 -15.13
N PHE A 98 -18.20 -12.13 -15.78
CA PHE A 98 -19.20 -12.98 -16.41
C PHE A 98 -19.36 -12.57 -17.88
N ASN A 99 -19.25 -13.52 -18.82
CA ASN A 99 -19.30 -13.26 -20.27
C ASN A 99 -18.37 -12.13 -20.73
N ASN A 100 -17.12 -12.11 -20.25
CA ASN A 100 -16.13 -11.06 -20.53
C ASN A 100 -16.56 -9.63 -20.14
N ARG A 101 -17.47 -9.50 -19.18
CA ARG A 101 -17.88 -8.21 -18.62
C ARG A 101 -17.68 -8.22 -17.11
N ILE A 102 -17.22 -7.08 -16.60
CA ILE A 102 -17.14 -6.82 -15.17
C ILE A 102 -18.56 -6.50 -14.69
N SER A 103 -19.07 -7.30 -13.76
CA SER A 103 -20.47 -7.27 -13.33
C SER A 103 -20.81 -6.13 -12.36
N GLN A 104 -19.81 -5.52 -11.73
CA GLN A 104 -19.96 -4.48 -10.70
C GLN A 104 -18.91 -3.37 -10.88
N GLY A 105 -19.30 -2.10 -10.73
CA GLY A 105 -18.41 -0.95 -10.95
C GLY A 105 -17.57 -0.53 -9.73
N ASP A 106 -18.02 -0.85 -8.52
CA ASP A 106 -17.31 -0.52 -7.27
C ASP A 106 -16.64 -1.78 -6.71
N ILE A 107 -15.50 -2.12 -7.30
CA ILE A 107 -14.69 -3.28 -6.91
C ILE A 107 -13.53 -2.76 -6.07
N PRO A 108 -13.33 -3.27 -4.85
CA PRO A 108 -12.18 -2.86 -4.07
C PRO A 108 -10.88 -3.31 -4.74
N PRO A 109 -9.76 -2.58 -4.53
CA PRO A 109 -8.48 -2.98 -5.08
C PRO A 109 -8.12 -4.40 -4.63
N ARG A 110 -7.24 -5.07 -5.40
CA ARG A 110 -6.75 -6.41 -5.01
C ARG A 110 -5.84 -6.34 -3.81
N CYS A 111 -4.84 -5.50 -3.93
CA CYS A 111 -3.86 -5.28 -2.90
C CYS A 111 -3.82 -3.80 -2.53
N ILE A 112 -3.30 -3.55 -1.35
CA ILE A 112 -3.06 -2.23 -0.79
C ILE A 112 -1.73 -2.29 -0.05
N TRP A 113 -1.11 -1.14 0.18
CA TRP A 113 0.05 -1.01 1.02
C TRP A 113 -0.36 -0.60 2.43
N ASP A 114 -0.21 -1.52 3.40
CA ASP A 114 -0.29 -1.22 4.82
C ASP A 114 1.01 -0.54 5.25
N LEU A 115 0.94 0.76 5.52
CA LEU A 115 2.10 1.56 5.90
C LEU A 115 2.57 1.24 7.32
N TYR A 116 1.69 0.83 8.22
CA TYR A 116 2.10 0.46 9.58
C TYR A 116 2.91 -0.83 9.54
N ALA A 117 2.51 -1.81 8.74
CA ALA A 117 3.22 -3.08 8.56
C ALA A 117 4.37 -3.04 7.54
N ASN A 118 4.41 -2.01 6.68
CA ASN A 118 5.28 -1.95 5.50
C ASN A 118 5.12 -3.14 4.54
N ARG A 119 3.87 -3.57 4.30
CA ARG A 119 3.57 -4.70 3.43
C ARG A 119 2.41 -4.40 2.49
N VAL A 120 2.54 -4.88 1.26
CA VAL A 120 1.42 -5.00 0.33
C VAL A 120 0.64 -6.24 0.75
N VAL A 121 -0.63 -6.04 1.08
CA VAL A 121 -1.54 -7.09 1.55
C VAL A 121 -2.84 -7.06 0.75
N PRO A 122 -3.57 -8.17 0.70
CA PRO A 122 -4.91 -8.18 0.11
C PRO A 122 -5.82 -7.17 0.81
N PHE A 123 -6.73 -6.54 0.05
CA PHE A 123 -7.63 -5.51 0.60
C PHE A 123 -8.51 -6.01 1.75
N TRP A 124 -8.89 -7.29 1.77
CA TRP A 124 -9.73 -7.86 2.83
C TRP A 124 -9.10 -7.82 4.23
N VAL A 125 -7.79 -7.57 4.33
CA VAL A 125 -7.08 -7.41 5.60
C VAL A 125 -7.52 -6.14 6.33
N THR A 126 -7.98 -5.11 5.61
CA THR A 126 -8.45 -3.89 6.27
C THR A 126 -9.81 -4.07 6.91
N HIS A 127 -9.98 -3.46 8.08
CA HIS A 127 -11.32 -3.21 8.64
C HIS A 127 -11.87 -1.84 8.24
N ASP A 128 -11.01 -1.00 7.66
CA ASP A 128 -11.30 0.39 7.37
C ASP A 128 -11.37 0.63 5.86
N LEU A 129 -12.27 1.54 5.47
CA LEU A 129 -12.49 2.01 4.12
C LEU A 129 -11.65 3.26 3.79
N TRP A 130 -10.96 3.85 4.78
CA TRP A 130 -10.04 4.98 4.59
C TRP A 130 -8.75 4.56 3.87
N LEU A 131 -8.88 4.37 2.56
CA LEU A 131 -7.79 4.15 1.63
C LEU A 131 -7.30 5.48 1.06
N TRP A 132 -5.98 5.65 1.01
CA TRP A 132 -5.31 6.84 0.47
C TRP A 132 -4.68 6.51 -0.89
N PRO A 133 -5.32 6.83 -2.02
CA PRO A 133 -4.72 6.61 -3.32
C PRO A 133 -3.58 7.61 -3.57
N ILE A 134 -2.47 7.13 -4.10
CA ILE A 134 -1.39 7.97 -4.60
C ILE A 134 -1.51 8.05 -6.11
N SER A 135 -1.47 9.27 -6.64
CA SER A 135 -1.42 9.53 -8.07
C SER A 135 -0.13 10.29 -8.37
N HIS A 136 0.62 9.86 -9.39
CA HIS A 136 1.94 10.41 -9.67
C HIS A 136 2.25 10.51 -11.16
N ALA A 137 3.10 11.47 -11.53
CA ALA A 137 3.59 11.58 -12.89
C ALA A 137 4.49 10.41 -13.28
N TRP A 138 4.50 10.07 -14.57
CA TRP A 138 5.27 8.96 -15.12
C TRP A 138 6.67 9.40 -15.57
N VAL A 139 7.67 8.53 -15.42
CA VAL A 139 9.04 8.76 -15.90
C VAL A 139 9.37 7.92 -17.12
N SER A 140 10.42 8.30 -17.86
CA SER A 140 10.95 7.49 -18.96
C SER A 140 11.58 6.19 -18.47
N ASP A 141 11.53 5.14 -19.30
CA ASP A 141 12.15 3.85 -18.97
C ASP A 141 13.65 4.00 -18.67
N LYS A 142 14.31 5.02 -19.26
CA LYS A 142 15.72 5.35 -19.00
C LYS A 142 15.95 5.92 -17.59
N GLU A 143 14.96 6.60 -17.02
CA GLU A 143 14.99 7.20 -15.68
C GLU A 143 14.32 6.31 -14.63
N ARG A 144 13.73 5.19 -15.04
CA ARG A 144 13.11 4.19 -14.20
C ARG A 144 14.11 3.12 -13.80
N MET A 145 13.89 2.49 -12.65
CA MET A 145 14.52 1.26 -12.24
C MET A 145 13.47 0.30 -11.67
N ASP A 146 13.74 -0.99 -11.81
CA ASP A 146 12.87 -2.06 -11.33
C ASP A 146 13.45 -2.59 -10.02
N VAL A 147 12.77 -2.33 -8.91
CA VAL A 147 13.25 -2.67 -7.56
C VAL A 147 12.54 -3.90 -7.02
N TRP A 148 13.31 -4.92 -6.65
CA TRP A 148 12.82 -6.06 -5.89
C TRP A 148 12.81 -5.71 -4.41
N THR A 149 11.65 -5.83 -3.75
CA THR A 149 11.45 -5.34 -2.39
C THR A 149 10.66 -6.35 -1.54
N PRO A 150 10.96 -6.48 -0.23
CA PRO A 150 10.15 -7.29 0.66
C PRO A 150 8.73 -6.70 0.87
N ILE A 151 8.51 -5.43 0.52
CA ILE A 151 7.21 -4.76 0.67
C ILE A 151 6.10 -5.53 -0.05
N ASN A 152 6.33 -6.04 -1.25
CA ASN A 152 5.38 -6.89 -1.98
C ASN A 152 5.77 -8.38 -1.95
N GLY A 153 6.52 -8.81 -0.93
CA GLY A 153 6.96 -10.19 -0.79
C GLY A 153 7.90 -10.68 -1.90
N TYR A 154 8.57 -9.76 -2.62
CA TYR A 154 9.38 -10.09 -3.80
C TYR A 154 8.58 -10.79 -4.91
N GLU A 155 7.27 -10.53 -5.02
CA GLU A 155 6.45 -11.18 -6.04
C GLU A 155 6.63 -10.59 -7.43
N TRP A 156 6.89 -9.28 -7.53
CA TRP A 156 7.16 -8.59 -8.79
C TRP A 156 8.12 -7.40 -8.59
N PRO A 157 8.85 -6.99 -9.65
CA PRO A 157 9.65 -5.78 -9.57
C PRO A 157 8.76 -4.54 -9.47
N VAL A 158 9.18 -3.54 -8.70
CA VAL A 158 8.47 -2.28 -8.51
C VAL A 158 9.14 -1.20 -9.36
N PRO A 159 8.48 -0.73 -10.45
CA PRO A 159 9.04 0.27 -11.34
C PRO A 159 8.95 1.66 -10.71
N ILE A 160 10.08 2.24 -10.26
CA ILE A 160 10.14 3.58 -9.68
C ILE A 160 11.22 4.44 -10.32
N PRO A 161 11.15 5.78 -10.24
CA PRO A 161 12.27 6.63 -10.65
C PRO A 161 13.56 6.28 -9.90
N LYS A 162 14.71 6.39 -10.58
CA LYS A 162 16.04 6.03 -10.03
C LYS A 162 16.42 6.79 -8.76
N ASP A 163 15.82 7.95 -8.55
CA ASP A 163 16.04 8.85 -7.43
C ASP A 163 14.90 8.82 -6.40
N SER A 164 13.95 7.88 -6.55
CA SER A 164 12.87 7.65 -5.60
C SER A 164 13.22 6.58 -4.58
N ASP A 165 12.65 6.74 -3.38
CA ASP A 165 12.75 5.76 -2.30
C ASP A 165 11.36 5.55 -1.68
N LEU A 166 10.90 4.30 -1.69
CA LEU A 166 9.62 3.88 -1.11
C LEU A 166 9.55 4.20 0.39
N ASN A 167 10.66 4.11 1.12
CA ASN A 167 10.67 4.41 2.55
C ASN A 167 10.37 5.90 2.82
N HIS A 168 10.84 6.80 1.97
CA HIS A 168 10.49 8.21 2.10
C HIS A 168 9.00 8.48 1.81
N ILE A 169 8.42 7.79 0.82
CA ILE A 169 6.98 7.88 0.52
C ILE A 169 6.18 7.37 1.72
N ARG A 170 6.57 6.22 2.27
CA ARG A 170 5.95 5.64 3.46
C ARG A 170 5.97 6.62 4.63
N ILE A 171 7.12 7.20 4.96
CA ILE A 171 7.27 8.14 6.08
C ILE A 171 6.40 9.39 5.86
N GLU A 172 6.39 9.94 4.65
CA GLU A 172 5.55 11.09 4.30
C GLU A 172 4.07 10.77 4.50
N MET A 173 3.60 9.64 3.94
CA MET A 173 2.21 9.23 4.05
C MET A 173 1.79 8.90 5.49
N LEU A 174 2.67 8.28 6.28
CA LEU A 174 2.43 8.04 7.71
C LEU A 174 2.25 9.35 8.49
N ASN A 175 3.07 10.37 8.18
CA ASN A 175 2.97 11.67 8.83
C ASN A 175 1.75 12.50 8.38
N LEU A 176 1.22 12.21 7.18
CA LEU A 176 -0.09 12.70 6.73
C LEU A 176 -1.28 11.98 7.41
N GLY A 177 -1.02 10.89 8.14
CA GLY A 177 -2.04 10.10 8.83
C GLY A 177 -2.55 8.89 8.04
N GLY A 178 -1.93 8.55 6.91
CA GLY A 178 -2.28 7.37 6.13
C GLY A 178 -1.89 6.07 6.86
N GLU A 179 -2.84 5.14 6.98
CA GLU A 179 -2.58 3.76 7.41
C GLU A 179 -2.51 2.83 6.19
N TYR A 180 -3.52 2.90 5.31
CA TYR A 180 -3.61 2.10 4.10
C TYR A 180 -3.52 3.00 2.87
N VAL A 181 -2.58 2.67 1.98
CA VAL A 181 -2.32 3.40 0.75
C VAL A 181 -2.55 2.50 -0.45
N TRP A 182 -3.02 3.07 -1.54
CA TRP A 182 -2.95 2.43 -2.85
C TRP A 182 -1.93 3.16 -3.73
N LEU A 183 -0.91 2.45 -4.15
CA LEU A 183 0.10 2.92 -5.10
C LEU A 183 0.19 1.88 -6.21
N ASP A 184 -0.16 2.25 -7.43
CA ASP A 184 -0.24 1.37 -8.61
C ASP A 184 1.00 0.47 -8.78
N VAL A 185 2.21 1.02 -8.71
CA VAL A 185 3.47 0.28 -8.90
C VAL A 185 3.70 -0.78 -7.82
N LEU A 186 3.09 -0.64 -6.63
CA LEU A 186 3.16 -1.60 -5.54
C LEU A 186 1.94 -2.51 -5.45
N CYS A 187 0.75 -2.00 -5.73
CA CYS A 187 -0.53 -2.65 -5.45
C CYS A 187 -1.11 -3.38 -6.66
N LEU A 188 -0.61 -3.09 -7.86
CA LEU A 188 -0.86 -3.88 -9.06
C LEU A 188 0.35 -4.74 -9.35
N ARG A 189 0.09 -6.01 -9.69
CA ARG A 189 1.12 -6.92 -10.18
C ARG A 189 1.76 -6.34 -11.44
N GLN A 190 3.09 -6.31 -11.47
CA GLN A 190 3.88 -5.78 -12.59
C GLN A 190 4.44 -6.92 -13.45
N GLU A 191 4.81 -6.61 -14.69
CA GLU A 191 5.52 -7.55 -15.57
C GLU A 191 6.90 -7.91 -15.02
N GLY A 192 7.43 -9.09 -15.39
CA GLY A 192 8.74 -9.56 -14.93
C GLY A 192 8.75 -10.18 -13.52
N GLY A 193 7.58 -10.34 -12.91
CA GLY A 193 7.39 -10.99 -11.62
C GLY A 193 7.25 -12.52 -11.68
N CYS A 194 7.15 -13.13 -10.51
CA CYS A 194 6.70 -14.51 -10.37
C CYS A 194 5.24 -14.63 -10.82
N ARG A 195 4.89 -15.79 -11.41
CA ARG A 195 3.51 -16.12 -11.84
C ARG A 195 2.91 -15.10 -12.82
N GLU A 196 3.62 -14.81 -13.92
CA GLU A 196 3.10 -13.95 -15.00
C GLU A 196 1.77 -14.44 -15.59
N ASP A 197 1.47 -15.74 -15.47
CA ASP A 197 0.16 -16.31 -15.79
C ASP A 197 -0.97 -15.62 -15.03
N LEU A 198 -0.76 -15.32 -13.74
CA LEU A 198 -1.72 -14.63 -12.91
C LEU A 198 -1.84 -13.15 -13.28
N CYS A 199 -0.73 -12.50 -13.63
CA CYS A 199 -0.72 -11.08 -14.00
C CYS A 199 -1.75 -10.76 -15.08
N ARG A 200 -1.77 -11.54 -16.17
CA ARG A 200 -2.73 -11.33 -17.27
C ARG A 200 -4.18 -11.53 -16.86
N GLU A 201 -4.45 -12.48 -15.97
CA GLU A 201 -5.81 -12.75 -15.49
C GLU A 201 -6.28 -11.68 -14.50
N GLU A 202 -5.40 -11.24 -13.59
CA GLU A 202 -5.68 -10.16 -12.64
C GLU A 202 -5.92 -8.83 -13.36
N TRP A 203 -5.12 -8.52 -14.39
CA TRP A 203 -5.25 -7.28 -15.17
C TRP A 203 -6.57 -7.15 -15.94
N LYS A 204 -7.26 -8.25 -16.29
CA LYS A 204 -8.59 -8.17 -16.91
C LYS A 204 -9.62 -7.46 -16.05
N VAL A 205 -9.43 -7.49 -14.73
CA VAL A 205 -10.31 -6.83 -13.76
C VAL A 205 -9.64 -5.60 -13.18
N ASP A 206 -8.42 -5.75 -12.69
CA ASP A 206 -7.78 -4.74 -11.87
C ASP A 206 -7.52 -3.48 -12.69
N VAL A 207 -6.95 -3.57 -13.91
CA VAL A 207 -6.62 -2.41 -14.75
C VAL A 207 -7.87 -1.60 -15.16
N PRO A 208 -8.95 -2.20 -15.68
CA PRO A 208 -10.18 -1.46 -16.01
C PRO A 208 -10.90 -0.84 -14.81
N THR A 209 -10.61 -1.26 -13.58
CA THR A 209 -11.31 -0.81 -12.36
C THR A 209 -10.51 0.19 -11.52
N ILE A 210 -9.27 0.52 -11.90
CA ILE A 210 -8.40 1.44 -11.15
C ILE A 210 -9.09 2.77 -10.85
N GLY A 211 -9.81 3.35 -11.83
CA GLY A 211 -10.50 4.63 -11.63
C GLY A 211 -11.46 4.61 -10.43
N ALA A 212 -12.07 3.47 -10.10
CA ALA A 212 -12.96 3.34 -8.95
C ALA A 212 -12.25 3.58 -7.61
N ILE A 213 -10.93 3.38 -7.55
CA ILE A 213 -10.11 3.60 -6.36
C ILE A 213 -9.98 5.10 -6.06
N TYR A 214 -9.95 5.94 -7.09
CA TYR A 214 -9.75 7.39 -6.94
C TYR A 214 -11.07 8.16 -6.76
N LEU A 215 -12.22 7.52 -7.03
CA LEU A 215 -13.53 8.17 -6.91
C LEU A 215 -13.90 8.45 -5.45
N SER A 216 -14.45 9.66 -5.24
CA SER A 216 -14.72 10.33 -3.95
C SER A 216 -15.82 9.69 -3.08
N THR A 217 -16.50 8.63 -3.53
CA THR A 217 -17.72 8.12 -2.88
C THR A 217 -17.52 7.46 -1.52
N SER A 218 -16.29 7.40 -0.99
CA SER A 218 -15.97 6.65 0.23
C SER A 218 -14.99 7.33 1.19
N GLY A 219 -14.85 8.66 1.18
CA GLY A 219 -13.96 9.37 2.13
C GLY A 219 -12.47 9.19 1.85
N ARG A 220 -12.11 9.14 0.56
CA ARG A 220 -10.74 8.94 0.09
C ARG A 220 -10.06 10.27 -0.17
N THR A 221 -8.92 10.50 0.47
CA THR A 221 -8.03 11.64 0.19
C THR A 221 -6.94 11.18 -0.78
N VAL A 222 -6.87 11.81 -1.95
CA VAL A 222 -5.86 11.47 -2.97
C VAL A 222 -4.60 12.30 -2.76
N VAL A 223 -3.43 11.66 -2.79
CA VAL A 223 -2.14 12.37 -2.71
C VAL A 223 -1.50 12.46 -4.09
N TYR A 224 -1.33 13.68 -4.60
CA TYR A 224 -0.75 13.94 -5.92
C TYR A 224 0.75 14.24 -5.84
N TYR A 225 1.56 13.47 -6.56
CA TYR A 225 2.96 13.75 -6.85
C TYR A 225 3.13 14.20 -8.31
N LEU A 226 2.88 15.49 -8.54
CA LEU A 226 2.70 16.06 -9.89
C LEU A 226 3.99 16.14 -10.74
N SER A 227 5.15 16.25 -10.11
CA SER A 227 6.44 16.43 -10.82
C SER A 227 7.28 15.15 -10.96
N ARG A 228 6.86 14.04 -10.30
CA ARG A 228 7.43 12.67 -10.25
C ARG A 228 7.14 12.06 -8.87
N LEU A 229 7.03 10.73 -8.77
CA LEU A 229 6.89 10.05 -7.48
C LEU A 229 8.03 10.44 -6.53
N SER A 230 7.71 10.78 -5.28
CA SER A 230 8.63 11.21 -4.22
C SER A 230 9.46 12.49 -4.44
N ARG A 231 9.20 13.29 -5.49
CA ARG A 231 9.88 14.59 -5.70
C ARG A 231 9.03 15.78 -5.23
N PRO A 232 9.67 16.85 -4.72
CA PRO A 232 9.02 18.15 -4.57
C PRO A 232 8.34 18.61 -5.84
N PHE A 233 7.18 19.22 -5.67
CA PHE A 233 6.52 19.89 -6.76
C PHE A 233 7.42 21.03 -7.26
N PHE A 234 7.88 20.89 -8.50
CA PHE A 234 8.60 21.91 -9.22
C PHE A 234 8.04 21.95 -10.63
N LEU A 235 7.53 23.10 -11.03
CA LEU A 235 6.87 23.29 -12.32
C LEU A 235 7.85 24.03 -13.23
N MET A 236 8.63 23.30 -14.03
CA MET A 236 9.37 23.93 -15.14
C MET A 236 8.47 24.01 -16.38
N SER A 237 8.68 25.05 -17.20
CA SER A 237 7.96 25.20 -18.47
C SER A 237 8.07 23.94 -19.35
N ASP A 238 9.23 23.27 -19.31
CA ASP A 238 9.49 22.05 -20.08
C ASP A 238 8.73 20.83 -19.53
N ASP A 239 8.42 20.80 -18.22
CA ASP A 239 7.67 19.69 -17.60
C ASP A 239 6.19 19.73 -17.97
N LEU A 240 5.61 20.91 -18.19
CA LEU A 240 4.25 21.07 -18.70
C LEU A 240 4.10 20.63 -20.16
N GLU A 241 5.17 20.73 -20.95
CA GLU A 241 5.15 20.33 -22.36
C GLU A 241 5.37 18.82 -22.58
N SER A 242 5.76 18.11 -21.52
CA SER A 242 5.93 16.66 -21.58
C SER A 242 4.59 15.92 -21.67
N ASN A 243 4.47 14.96 -22.59
CA ASN A 243 3.32 14.04 -22.63
C ASN A 243 3.23 13.12 -21.40
N ARG A 244 4.24 13.14 -20.53
CA ARG A 244 4.29 12.39 -19.25
C ARG A 244 3.93 13.27 -18.05
N CYS A 245 3.69 14.56 -18.30
CA CYS A 245 3.18 15.49 -17.31
C CYS A 245 1.84 14.98 -16.77
N TRP A 246 1.65 15.07 -15.46
CA TRP A 246 0.39 14.69 -14.82
C TRP A 246 -0.83 15.34 -15.51
N PHE A 247 -0.70 16.62 -15.88
CA PHE A 247 -1.77 17.40 -16.53
C PHE A 247 -2.06 17.01 -17.99
N ARG A 248 -1.16 16.26 -18.65
CA ARG A 248 -1.30 15.88 -20.08
C ARG A 248 -1.54 14.39 -20.30
N CYS A 249 -1.45 13.60 -19.23
CA CYS A 249 -1.76 12.18 -19.28
C CYS A 249 -3.29 11.99 -19.17
N ALA A 250 -3.95 11.64 -20.29
CA ALA A 250 -5.39 11.38 -20.33
C ALA A 250 -5.85 10.28 -19.34
N TRP A 251 -4.94 9.37 -18.98
CA TRP A 251 -5.15 8.36 -17.94
C TRP A 251 -5.46 8.98 -16.56
N MET A 252 -4.75 10.06 -16.19
CA MET A 252 -4.87 10.72 -14.88
C MET A 252 -6.20 11.45 -14.70
N LEU A 253 -6.98 11.64 -15.77
CA LEU A 253 -8.32 12.23 -15.67
C LEU A 253 -9.24 11.38 -14.78
N GLN A 254 -9.02 10.07 -14.72
CA GLN A 254 -9.76 9.15 -13.86
C GLN A 254 -9.30 9.20 -12.39
N GLU A 255 -8.18 9.88 -12.12
CA GLU A 255 -7.55 9.96 -10.79
C GLU A 255 -7.85 11.28 -10.07
N VAL A 256 -8.63 12.17 -10.72
CA VAL A 256 -9.02 13.47 -10.17
C VAL A 256 -10.08 13.32 -9.09
N ASN A 257 -9.77 13.86 -7.92
CA ASN A 257 -10.63 13.92 -6.74
C ASN A 257 -10.64 15.34 -6.17
N SER A 258 -11.81 15.78 -5.67
CA SER A 258 -11.99 17.07 -5.00
C SER A 258 -11.34 17.14 -3.62
N ASP A 259 -11.17 15.99 -2.96
CA ASP A 259 -10.42 15.85 -1.70
C ASP A 259 -9.01 15.34 -2.01
N TYR A 260 -8.03 16.24 -1.92
CA TYR A 260 -6.66 15.93 -2.27
C TYR A 260 -5.62 16.69 -1.46
N ILE A 261 -4.42 16.10 -1.42
CA ILE A 261 -3.21 16.70 -0.86
C ILE A 261 -2.12 16.66 -1.94
N ILE A 262 -1.34 17.74 -2.04
CA ILE A 262 -0.15 17.75 -2.91
C ILE A 262 1.02 17.21 -2.09
N GLY A 263 1.55 16.07 -2.50
CA GLY A 263 2.75 15.48 -1.93
C GLY A 263 3.97 16.39 -2.14
N ARG A 264 4.89 16.37 -1.19
CA ARG A 264 6.16 17.13 -1.23
C ARG A 264 5.99 18.62 -1.53
N LYS A 265 5.02 19.28 -0.90
CA LYS A 265 4.89 20.73 -0.94
C LYS A 265 6.17 21.37 -0.36
N THR A 266 6.90 22.12 -1.16
CA THR A 266 7.93 23.04 -0.68
C THR A 266 7.24 24.20 0.06
N GLU A 267 7.70 24.53 1.26
CA GLU A 267 7.39 25.81 1.90
C GLU A 267 8.01 26.92 1.04
N HIS A 268 7.26 27.41 0.06
CA HIS A 268 7.63 28.67 -0.57
C HIS A 268 7.23 29.80 0.37
N HIS A 269 8.21 30.31 1.12
CA HIS A 269 8.20 31.71 1.55
C HIS A 269 8.13 32.55 0.28
N TRP A 270 6.99 33.18 0.03
CA TRP A 270 6.92 34.30 -0.89
C TRP A 270 7.80 35.40 -0.29
N MET A 271 9.00 35.58 -0.85
CA MET A 271 9.64 36.88 -0.77
C MET A 271 8.93 37.72 -1.82
N ASP A 272 8.05 38.61 -1.36
CA ASP A 272 7.67 39.78 -2.12
C ASP A 272 8.96 40.56 -2.40
N GLU A 273 9.50 40.42 -3.61
CA GLU A 273 10.38 41.43 -4.17
C GLU A 273 9.54 42.25 -5.15
N ASP A 274 9.15 43.43 -4.67
CA ASP A 274 8.70 44.54 -5.48
C ASP A 274 9.64 44.77 -6.67
N MET A 275 9.07 44.78 -7.88
CA MET A 275 9.55 45.62 -8.99
C MET A 275 8.47 45.84 -10.05
#